data_AF-A0A969VUR6-F1
#
_entry.id   AF-A0A969VUR6-F1
#
_cell.length_a   1.000
_cell.length_b   1.000
_cell.length_c   1.000
_cell.angle_alpha   90.00
_cell.angle_beta   90.00
_cell.angle_gamma   90.00
#
_symmetry.space_group_name_H-M   'P 1'
#
loop_
_entity.id
_entity.type
_entity.pdbx_description
1 polymer ?
#
loop_
_entity_poly.entity_id
_entity_poly.type
_entity_poly.pdbx_seq_one_letter_code
_entity_poly.pdbx_strand_id
1 'polypeptide(L)'
;MRFLILGILFFGQIVNPLYAGIGSGPAIHDRNVIPLPRPTTEPKEKSIPSPINPITGILRIDDSGSRSTGFTKGLVGISFNDFLKKAETLTIREIHTSGNGSDYLELGVKFPIGLEGSTLAFRAGAMNYDVGQQNASLDASGNSDFMDANFIKPILKSKDLNLDFGISAIRASYIENRGGGTSPGHPATDKVDQRLDLALYFNFYDKLFNQSGTTGKLVFSHGDVDAAHIVDDIGGPSGSFSKIVAQFNRLEKITEQDNLYIRFKGQYALTALDAAEEFSLGGLYNVRVYPNSEGGGPDNADSGFVINFELERMLNKNLKAFAFYDFGKIQIY
;
A
#
# COMPACT_ATOMS: atom_id res chain seq x y z
N MET A 1 4.84 23.96 -0.72
CA MET A 1 5.89 23.94 -1.76
C MET A 1 5.30 23.55 -3.13
N ARG A 2 5.93 23.91 -4.26
CA ARG A 2 5.55 23.46 -5.62
C ARG A 2 6.77 22.74 -6.23
N PHE A 3 6.58 21.58 -6.87
CA PHE A 3 7.66 20.80 -7.48
C PHE A 3 7.28 20.26 -8.86
N LEU A 4 8.24 20.22 -9.80
CA LEU A 4 8.06 19.86 -11.22
C LEU A 4 9.31 19.13 -11.74
N ILE A 5 9.22 17.87 -12.19
CA ILE A 5 10.34 17.15 -12.86
C ILE A 5 9.81 16.11 -13.89
N LEU A 6 10.57 15.89 -14.98
CA LEU A 6 10.35 14.92 -16.07
C LEU A 6 11.48 13.87 -16.10
N GLY A 7 11.18 12.57 -16.26
CA GLY A 7 12.17 11.49 -16.35
C GLY A 7 11.90 10.47 -17.48
N ILE A 8 12.97 9.98 -18.13
CA ILE A 8 12.93 8.98 -19.23
C ILE A 8 13.86 7.81 -18.87
N LEU A 9 13.38 6.57 -18.94
CA LEU A 9 14.16 5.34 -18.64
C LEU A 9 13.82 4.21 -19.63
N PHE A 10 14.79 3.32 -19.90
CA PHE A 10 14.65 2.14 -20.75
C PHE A 10 14.93 0.86 -19.95
N PHE A 11 14.06 -0.16 -20.07
CA PHE A 11 14.25 -1.46 -19.41
C PHE A 11 13.93 -2.62 -20.37
N GLY A 12 14.80 -3.64 -20.41
CA GLY A 12 14.55 -4.91 -21.09
C GLY A 12 14.08 -5.99 -20.12
N GLN A 13 12.99 -6.70 -20.45
CA GLN A 13 12.48 -7.82 -19.66
C GLN A 13 12.43 -9.09 -20.52
N ILE A 14 13.31 -10.06 -20.25
CA ILE A 14 13.24 -11.37 -20.91
C ILE A 14 12.07 -12.14 -20.30
N VAL A 15 10.97 -12.30 -21.04
CA VAL A 15 9.81 -13.08 -20.60
C VAL A 15 10.05 -14.56 -20.91
N ASN A 16 10.48 -15.32 -19.91
CA ASN A 16 10.34 -16.78 -19.89
C ASN A 16 9.15 -17.17 -19.01
N PRO A 17 8.30 -18.13 -19.41
CA PRO A 17 7.17 -18.57 -18.59
C PRO A 17 7.65 -19.57 -17.54
N LEU A 18 8.38 -19.10 -16.52
CA LEU A 18 8.63 -19.81 -15.25
C LEU A 18 9.18 -18.81 -14.23
N TYR A 19 8.77 -19.01 -12.97
CA TYR A 19 8.98 -18.18 -11.78
C TYR A 19 10.42 -17.72 -11.50
N ALA A 20 10.52 -16.69 -10.64
CA ALA A 20 11.72 -16.12 -9.98
C ALA A 20 12.65 -15.27 -10.88
N GLY A 21 12.23 -14.04 -11.16
CA GLY A 21 13.14 -13.00 -11.64
C GLY A 21 13.77 -12.27 -10.47
N ILE A 22 15.08 -12.48 -10.25
CA ILE A 22 15.92 -11.57 -9.45
C ILE A 22 16.15 -10.34 -10.32
N GLY A 23 15.44 -9.25 -10.04
CA GLY A 23 15.58 -7.98 -10.74
C GLY A 23 16.11 -6.92 -9.79
N SER A 24 17.42 -6.69 -9.81
CA SER A 24 18.02 -5.48 -9.22
C SER A 24 17.91 -4.34 -10.21
N GLY A 25 16.97 -3.42 -9.96
CA GLY A 25 16.84 -2.15 -10.65
C GLY A 25 16.01 -1.20 -9.78
N PRO A 26 16.11 0.13 -9.97
CA PRO A 26 15.32 1.10 -9.22
C PRO A 26 13.86 0.67 -9.25
N ALA A 27 13.27 0.49 -8.08
CA ALA A 27 11.99 -0.17 -7.87
C ALA A 27 10.76 0.51 -8.52
N ILE A 28 10.96 1.43 -9.46
CA ILE A 28 10.01 2.25 -10.25
C ILE A 28 8.85 1.45 -10.86
N HIS A 29 8.90 0.12 -10.86
CA HIS A 29 8.00 -0.77 -11.57
C HIS A 29 7.33 -1.83 -10.68
N ASP A 30 6.64 -1.44 -9.61
CA ASP A 30 5.66 -2.34 -8.98
C ASP A 30 4.24 -1.99 -9.47
N ARG A 31 3.75 -2.83 -10.39
CA ARG A 31 2.43 -2.68 -11.01
C ARG A 31 1.47 -3.68 -10.40
N ASN A 32 0.73 -3.26 -9.38
CA ASN A 32 -0.46 -3.98 -8.91
C ASN A 32 -1.70 -3.79 -9.82
N VAL A 33 -1.53 -3.18 -11.00
CA VAL A 33 -2.61 -3.08 -11.98
C VAL A 33 -2.67 -4.38 -12.78
N ILE A 34 -3.58 -5.26 -12.34
CA ILE A 34 -3.95 -6.48 -13.06
C ILE A 34 -4.29 -6.09 -14.51
N PRO A 35 -3.88 -6.88 -15.53
CA PRO A 35 -4.34 -6.69 -16.90
C PRO A 35 -5.88 -6.57 -16.96
N LEU A 36 -6.43 -6.04 -18.05
CA LEU A 36 -7.86 -5.79 -18.21
C LEU A 36 -8.58 -6.94 -18.97
N PRO A 37 -8.64 -8.21 -18.53
CA PRO A 37 -9.66 -9.10 -19.04
C PRO A 37 -10.99 -8.64 -18.45
N ARG A 38 -11.94 -8.26 -19.32
CA ARG A 38 -13.33 -8.11 -18.91
C ARG A 38 -13.78 -9.39 -18.21
N PRO A 39 -14.49 -9.30 -17.07
CA PRO A 39 -15.24 -10.44 -16.58
C PRO A 39 -16.21 -10.87 -17.67
N THR A 40 -16.10 -12.11 -18.14
CA THR A 40 -17.11 -12.72 -18.99
C THR A 40 -18.36 -12.91 -18.14
N THR A 41 -19.45 -12.21 -18.48
CA THR A 41 -20.76 -12.38 -17.84
C THR A 41 -21.53 -13.58 -18.38
N GLU A 42 -20.95 -14.36 -19.30
CA GLU A 42 -21.49 -15.65 -19.63
C GLU A 42 -21.37 -16.55 -18.39
N PRO A 43 -22.45 -17.20 -17.93
CA PRO A 43 -22.33 -18.25 -16.94
C PRO A 43 -21.29 -19.22 -17.46
N LYS A 44 -20.20 -19.44 -16.71
CA LYS A 44 -19.27 -20.51 -17.07
C LYS A 44 -20.07 -21.80 -17.11
N GLU A 45 -20.35 -22.28 -18.31
CA GLU A 45 -20.91 -23.59 -18.58
C GLU A 45 -20.04 -24.61 -17.84
N LYS A 46 -20.61 -25.27 -16.81
CA LYS A 46 -19.97 -26.21 -15.86
C LYS A 46 -18.44 -26.29 -16.01
N SER A 47 -17.74 -25.20 -15.70
CA SER A 47 -16.29 -25.22 -15.73
C SER A 47 -15.86 -26.04 -14.53
N ILE A 48 -15.19 -27.16 -14.77
CA ILE A 48 -14.47 -27.87 -13.71
C ILE A 48 -13.60 -26.81 -13.03
N PRO A 49 -13.76 -26.55 -11.71
CA PRO A 49 -12.91 -25.60 -11.03
C PRO A 49 -11.46 -26.01 -11.26
N SER A 50 -10.66 -25.12 -11.86
CA SER A 50 -9.23 -25.37 -11.96
C SER A 50 -8.69 -25.60 -10.54
N PRO A 51 -7.82 -26.61 -10.33
CA PRO A 51 -7.22 -26.82 -9.02
C PRO A 51 -6.56 -25.53 -8.56
N ILE A 52 -6.99 -25.02 -7.41
CA ILE A 52 -6.32 -23.88 -6.78
C ILE A 52 -4.94 -24.40 -6.36
N ASN A 53 -3.88 -23.66 -6.71
CA ASN A 53 -2.57 -24.01 -6.20
C ASN A 53 -2.60 -23.86 -4.67
N PRO A 54 -2.46 -24.95 -3.91
CA PRO A 54 -2.65 -24.92 -2.46
C PRO A 54 -1.63 -24.03 -1.77
N ILE A 55 -0.47 -23.79 -2.40
CA ILE A 55 0.57 -22.91 -1.88
C ILE A 55 1.08 -22.03 -3.02
N THR A 56 0.99 -20.73 -2.83
CA THR A 56 1.60 -19.73 -3.71
C THR A 56 2.58 -18.89 -2.90
N GLY A 57 3.63 -18.37 -3.53
CA GLY A 57 4.59 -17.53 -2.84
C GLY A 57 5.24 -16.49 -3.73
N ILE A 58 5.85 -15.51 -3.10
CA ILE A 58 6.63 -14.44 -3.73
C ILE A 58 7.91 -14.24 -2.94
N LEU A 59 9.03 -14.17 -3.65
CA LEU A 59 10.30 -13.68 -3.14
C LEU A 59 10.66 -12.46 -3.98
N ARG A 60 10.94 -11.35 -3.32
CA ARG A 60 11.34 -10.11 -3.98
C ARG A 60 12.53 -9.51 -3.23
N ILE A 61 13.50 -9.00 -3.98
CA ILE A 61 14.58 -8.19 -3.46
C ILE A 61 14.65 -6.95 -4.35
N ASP A 62 14.56 -5.77 -3.77
CA ASP A 62 14.57 -4.49 -4.47
C ASP A 62 15.24 -3.40 -3.63
N ASP A 63 15.31 -2.18 -4.17
CA ASP A 63 15.88 -1.00 -3.50
C ASP A 63 14.81 0.00 -3.04
N SER A 64 13.57 -0.44 -2.84
CA SER A 64 12.45 0.40 -2.37
C SER A 64 12.36 0.53 -0.85
N GLY A 65 13.45 0.28 -0.15
CA GLY A 65 13.61 0.66 1.25
C GLY A 65 13.71 2.18 1.43
N SER A 66 13.98 2.64 2.64
CA SER A 66 14.13 4.07 2.92
C SER A 66 15.59 4.40 3.26
N ARG A 67 15.92 5.69 3.27
CA ARG A 67 17.24 6.14 3.69
C ARG A 67 17.48 5.91 5.18
N SER A 68 16.44 6.04 6.02
CA SER A 68 16.53 5.86 7.46
C SER A 68 16.66 4.41 7.88
N THR A 69 15.93 3.50 7.23
CA THR A 69 15.85 2.08 7.63
C THR A 69 16.49 1.13 6.62
N GLY A 70 17.26 1.63 5.66
CA GLY A 70 18.02 0.83 4.70
C GLY A 70 17.31 0.67 3.36
N PHE A 71 18.07 0.86 2.28
CA PHE A 71 17.54 0.91 0.92
C PHE A 71 17.20 -0.46 0.34
N THR A 72 18.03 -1.49 0.62
CA THR A 72 17.76 -2.83 0.09
C THR A 72 16.67 -3.49 0.92
N LYS A 73 15.62 -3.95 0.26
CA LYS A 73 14.46 -4.58 0.89
C LYS A 73 14.23 -5.97 0.32
N GLY A 74 14.19 -6.96 1.19
CA GLY A 74 13.71 -8.31 0.90
C GLY A 74 12.26 -8.45 1.33
N LEU A 75 11.44 -9.13 0.51
CA LEU A 75 10.08 -9.52 0.85
C LEU A 75 9.91 -11.01 0.55
N VAL A 76 9.41 -11.74 1.54
CA VAL A 76 8.94 -13.12 1.40
C VAL A 76 7.46 -13.15 1.70
N GLY A 77 6.66 -13.69 0.79
CA GLY A 77 5.23 -13.88 0.99
C GLY A 77 4.84 -15.30 0.66
N ILE A 78 4.06 -15.94 1.52
CA ILE A 78 3.52 -17.28 1.30
C ILE A 78 2.03 -17.24 1.56
N SER A 79 1.24 -17.81 0.66
CA SER A 79 -0.20 -17.98 0.83
C SER A 79 -0.58 -19.44 0.74
N PHE A 80 -1.28 -19.92 1.76
CA PHE A 80 -1.91 -21.23 1.82
C PHE A 80 -3.39 -21.06 1.45
N ASN A 81 -3.80 -21.70 0.36
CA ASN A 81 -5.14 -21.58 -0.18
C ASN A 81 -5.93 -22.87 0.08
N ASP A 82 -7.16 -22.72 0.58
CA ASP A 82 -8.09 -23.81 0.82
C ASP A 82 -7.49 -24.92 1.72
N PHE A 83 -6.81 -24.52 2.78
CA PHE A 83 -6.21 -25.41 3.78
C PHE A 83 -7.27 -26.06 4.69
N LEU A 84 -8.29 -25.31 5.10
CA LEU A 84 -9.43 -25.71 5.93
C LEU A 84 -10.63 -26.21 5.10
N LYS A 85 -10.51 -26.26 3.77
CA LYS A 85 -11.59 -26.64 2.84
C LYS A 85 -12.81 -25.73 2.89
N LYS A 86 -12.58 -24.44 3.17
CA LYS A 86 -13.59 -23.39 3.18
C LYS A 86 -13.27 -22.26 2.20
N ALA A 87 -12.42 -22.54 1.19
CA ALA A 87 -11.96 -21.57 0.20
C ALA A 87 -11.30 -20.32 0.80
N GLU A 88 -10.71 -20.46 1.98
CA GLU A 88 -9.96 -19.40 2.66
C GLU A 88 -8.53 -19.27 2.13
N THR A 89 -7.93 -18.11 2.35
CA THR A 89 -6.50 -17.88 2.12
C THR A 89 -5.85 -17.40 3.41
N LEU A 90 -4.87 -18.15 3.90
CA LEU A 90 -3.92 -17.70 4.92
C LEU A 90 -2.68 -17.14 4.22
N THR A 91 -2.23 -15.95 4.59
CA THR A 91 -1.05 -15.28 4.06
C THR A 91 -0.09 -14.95 5.18
N ILE A 92 1.18 -15.24 4.97
CA ILE A 92 2.32 -14.83 5.80
C ILE A 92 3.17 -13.91 4.93
N ARG A 93 3.52 -12.74 5.43
CA ARG A 93 4.40 -11.79 4.74
C ARG A 93 5.48 -11.31 5.68
N GLU A 94 6.72 -11.47 5.26
CA GLU A 94 7.91 -11.00 5.95
C GLU A 94 8.63 -9.99 5.06
N ILE A 95 9.08 -8.88 5.66
CA ILE A 95 9.88 -7.85 5.00
C ILE A 95 11.07 -7.55 5.89
N HIS A 96 12.25 -7.52 5.29
CA HIS A 96 13.49 -7.13 5.95
C HIS A 96 14.20 -6.06 5.12
N THR A 97 14.72 -5.01 5.75
CA THR A 97 15.57 -4.00 5.10
C THR A 97 17.01 -4.08 5.60
N SER A 98 17.96 -3.76 4.72
CA SER A 98 19.39 -3.92 4.98
C SER A 98 19.90 -3.15 6.21
N GLY A 99 20.85 -3.74 6.93
CA GLY A 99 21.48 -3.25 8.17
C GLY A 99 20.54 -3.40 9.38
N ASN A 100 20.58 -2.52 10.38
CA ASN A 100 19.66 -2.64 11.53
C ASN A 100 18.20 -2.40 11.13
N GLY A 101 18.00 -1.44 10.24
CA GLY A 101 16.84 -1.30 9.36
C GLY A 101 15.46 -1.55 9.96
N SER A 102 14.71 -2.45 9.34
CA SER A 102 13.34 -2.78 9.75
C SER A 102 13.02 -4.23 9.44
N ASP A 103 12.38 -4.87 10.41
CA ASP A 103 11.83 -6.22 10.31
C ASP A 103 10.33 -6.15 10.49
N TYR A 104 9.58 -6.68 9.54
CA TYR A 104 8.12 -6.68 9.55
C TYR A 104 7.56 -8.06 9.26
N LEU A 105 6.61 -8.50 10.08
CA LEU A 105 5.87 -9.75 9.90
C LEU A 105 4.36 -9.47 9.93
N GLU A 106 3.64 -9.97 8.93
CA GLU A 106 2.16 -9.94 8.88
C GLU A 106 1.60 -11.35 8.69
N LEU A 107 0.56 -11.65 9.46
CA LEU A 107 -0.32 -12.78 9.27
C LEU A 107 -1.70 -12.27 8.85
N GLY A 108 -2.27 -12.85 7.81
CA GLY A 108 -3.60 -12.50 7.33
C GLY A 108 -4.41 -13.74 6.96
N VAL A 109 -5.67 -13.81 7.37
CA VAL A 109 -6.59 -14.85 6.94
C VAL A 109 -7.84 -14.22 6.35
N LYS A 110 -8.27 -14.70 5.18
CA LYS A 110 -9.46 -14.21 4.48
C LYS A 110 -10.40 -15.36 4.17
N PHE A 111 -11.65 -15.23 4.60
CA PHE A 111 -12.73 -16.16 4.37
C PHE A 111 -13.75 -15.57 3.38
N PRO A 112 -14.17 -16.31 2.34
CA PRO A 112 -15.42 -16.01 1.67
C PRO A 112 -16.59 -16.32 2.60
N ILE A 113 -17.60 -15.44 2.63
CA ILE A 113 -18.82 -15.62 3.41
C ILE A 113 -20.02 -15.67 2.49
N GLY A 114 -20.80 -16.74 2.62
CA GLY A 114 -21.98 -16.97 1.79
C GLY A 114 -21.63 -17.19 0.32
N LEU A 115 -22.64 -17.07 -0.54
CA LEU A 115 -22.51 -17.26 -1.98
C LEU A 115 -22.48 -15.94 -2.76
N GLU A 116 -22.69 -14.81 -2.09
CA GLU A 116 -22.78 -13.47 -2.69
C GLU A 116 -21.40 -12.83 -2.98
N GLY A 117 -20.31 -13.52 -2.66
CA GLY A 117 -18.94 -13.00 -2.85
C GLY A 117 -18.46 -12.07 -1.74
N SER A 118 -19.15 -12.03 -0.59
CA SER A 118 -18.68 -11.28 0.58
C SER A 118 -17.41 -11.93 1.15
N THR A 119 -16.57 -11.13 1.78
CA THR A 119 -15.35 -11.63 2.43
C THR A 119 -15.18 -11.03 3.82
N LEU A 120 -14.65 -11.83 4.74
CA LEU A 120 -14.19 -11.40 6.06
C LEU A 120 -12.71 -11.72 6.16
N ALA A 121 -11.91 -10.74 6.52
CA ALA A 121 -10.48 -10.87 6.70
C ALA A 121 -10.05 -10.41 8.08
N PHE A 122 -9.08 -11.11 8.64
CA PHE A 122 -8.36 -10.70 9.83
C PHE A 122 -6.89 -10.58 9.49
N ARG A 123 -6.26 -9.50 9.93
CA ARG A 123 -4.82 -9.27 9.78
C ARG A 123 -4.23 -8.86 11.10
N ALA A 124 -3.03 -9.33 11.37
CA ALA A 124 -2.21 -8.85 12.46
C ALA A 124 -0.78 -8.78 11.98
N GLY A 125 -0.05 -7.75 12.39
CA GLY A 125 1.36 -7.63 12.06
C GLY A 125 2.12 -6.85 13.09
N ALA A 126 3.42 -7.06 13.11
CA ALA A 126 4.35 -6.36 13.98
C ALA A 126 5.59 -5.94 13.19
N MET A 127 6.18 -4.83 13.60
CA MET A 127 7.38 -4.27 13.03
C MET A 127 8.33 -3.81 14.12
N ASN A 128 9.62 -4.07 13.95
CA ASN A 128 10.68 -3.43 14.71
C ASN A 128 11.52 -2.61 13.74
N TYR A 129 11.97 -1.43 14.15
CA TYR A 129 12.77 -0.56 13.29
C TYR A 129 13.87 0.18 14.05
N ASP A 130 14.93 0.52 13.31
CA ASP A 130 16.08 1.30 13.71
C ASP A 130 16.43 2.31 12.59
N VAL A 131 16.45 3.60 12.96
CA VAL A 131 16.62 4.75 12.05
C VAL A 131 18.12 5.15 11.89
N GLY A 132 19.05 4.37 12.44
CA GLY A 132 20.47 4.72 12.61
C GLY A 132 21.39 4.65 11.37
N GLN A 133 20.87 4.37 10.16
CA GLN A 133 21.72 4.06 8.99
C GLN A 133 22.60 5.24 8.50
N GLN A 134 22.18 6.49 8.68
CA GLN A 134 22.95 7.68 8.22
C GLN A 134 22.99 8.87 9.19
N ASN A 135 22.19 8.87 10.27
CA ASN A 135 22.22 9.89 11.32
C ASN A 135 22.39 9.20 12.69
N ALA A 136 23.63 8.87 13.05
CA ALA A 136 24.00 8.22 14.31
C ALA A 136 23.80 9.09 15.58
N SER A 137 23.15 10.25 15.46
CA SER A 137 22.98 11.21 16.55
C SER A 137 21.59 11.22 17.19
N LEU A 138 20.63 10.46 16.66
CA LEU A 138 19.27 10.39 17.20
C LEU A 138 18.81 8.97 17.62
N ASP A 139 19.51 7.90 17.21
CA ASP A 139 19.28 6.48 17.60
C ASP A 139 17.82 6.14 17.90
N ALA A 140 16.92 6.57 17.02
CA ALA A 140 15.50 6.32 17.17
C ALA A 140 15.25 4.87 16.74
N SER A 141 14.78 4.05 17.67
CA SER A 141 14.30 2.70 17.39
C SER A 141 12.89 2.57 17.93
N GLY A 142 12.15 1.58 17.46
CA GLY A 142 10.78 1.41 17.92
C GLY A 142 10.18 0.12 17.45
N ASN A 143 9.02 -0.17 18.01
CA ASN A 143 8.21 -1.29 17.60
C ASN A 143 6.78 -0.81 17.37
N SER A 144 6.10 -1.40 16.40
CA SER A 144 4.68 -1.17 16.18
C SER A 144 3.97 -2.46 15.87
N ASP A 145 2.71 -2.52 16.25
CA ASP A 145 1.83 -3.64 15.89
C ASP A 145 0.48 -3.12 15.45
N PHE A 146 -0.24 -3.95 14.71
CA PHE A 146 -1.63 -3.67 14.37
C PHE A 146 -2.46 -4.94 14.31
N MET A 147 -3.76 -4.75 14.48
CA MET A 147 -4.82 -5.72 14.23
C MET A 147 -5.89 -5.07 13.36
N ASP A 148 -6.41 -5.80 12.38
CA ASP A 148 -7.45 -5.35 11.46
C ASP A 148 -8.48 -6.47 11.24
N ALA A 149 -9.76 -6.14 11.47
CA ALA A 149 -10.89 -6.96 11.05
C ALA A 149 -11.66 -6.24 9.95
N ASN A 150 -11.67 -6.82 8.76
CA ASN A 150 -12.21 -6.21 7.54
C ASN A 150 -13.32 -7.08 6.95
N PHE A 151 -14.48 -6.47 6.67
CA PHE A 151 -15.58 -7.11 5.96
C PHE A 151 -15.86 -6.35 4.67
N ILE A 152 -15.96 -7.07 3.55
CA ILE A 152 -16.28 -6.50 2.23
C ILE A 152 -17.47 -7.24 1.65
N LYS A 153 -18.47 -6.48 1.19
CA LYS A 153 -19.68 -6.98 0.54
C LYS A 153 -19.85 -6.37 -0.86
N PRO A 154 -20.01 -7.21 -1.89
CA PRO A 154 -20.52 -6.77 -3.20
C PRO A 154 -21.89 -6.10 -3.10
N ILE A 155 -21.99 -4.86 -3.60
CA ILE A 155 -23.27 -4.16 -3.74
C ILE A 155 -23.80 -4.33 -5.16
N LEU A 156 -22.94 -4.14 -6.15
CA LEU A 156 -23.28 -4.21 -7.56
C LEU A 156 -22.16 -4.95 -8.28
N LYS A 157 -22.52 -5.95 -9.09
CA LYS A 157 -21.60 -6.62 -10.00
C LYS A 157 -22.18 -6.65 -11.40
N SER A 158 -21.44 -6.12 -12.36
CA SER A 158 -21.82 -6.12 -13.77
C SER A 158 -20.58 -6.22 -14.66
N LYS A 159 -20.79 -6.23 -15.98
CA LYS A 159 -19.69 -6.28 -16.95
C LYS A 159 -18.81 -5.03 -16.93
N ASP A 160 -19.45 -3.87 -16.73
CA ASP A 160 -18.80 -2.56 -16.91
C ASP A 160 -18.65 -1.79 -15.61
N LEU A 161 -19.40 -2.13 -14.55
CA LEU A 161 -19.30 -1.51 -13.22
C LEU A 161 -19.49 -2.54 -12.11
N ASN A 162 -18.56 -2.53 -11.17
CA ASN A 162 -18.65 -3.27 -9.93
C ASN A 162 -18.42 -2.30 -8.76
N LEU A 163 -19.21 -2.48 -7.71
CA LEU A 163 -19.12 -1.72 -6.47
C LEU A 163 -19.13 -2.69 -5.29
N ASP A 164 -18.18 -2.50 -4.37
CA ASP A 164 -18.11 -3.20 -3.11
C ASP A 164 -18.11 -2.19 -1.97
N PHE A 165 -18.81 -2.51 -0.88
CA PHE A 165 -18.74 -1.75 0.36
C PHE A 165 -17.92 -2.52 1.38
N GLY A 166 -17.07 -1.81 2.11
CA GLY A 166 -16.23 -2.38 3.14
C GLY A 166 -16.36 -1.65 4.47
N ILE A 167 -16.19 -2.40 5.55
CA ILE A 167 -16.02 -1.89 6.90
C ILE A 167 -14.73 -2.51 7.45
N SER A 168 -13.86 -1.70 8.08
CA SER A 168 -12.69 -2.21 8.78
C SER A 168 -12.58 -1.61 10.17
N ALA A 169 -12.28 -2.43 11.17
CA ALA A 169 -11.93 -1.99 12.52
C ALA A 169 -10.47 -2.29 12.77
N ILE A 170 -9.69 -1.24 13.07
CA ILE A 170 -8.24 -1.29 13.16
C ILE A 170 -7.82 -0.81 14.55
N ARG A 171 -6.88 -1.52 15.16
CA ARG A 171 -6.12 -1.06 16.32
C ARG A 171 -4.64 -1.11 15.96
N ALA A 172 -3.91 -0.05 16.20
CA ALA A 172 -2.46 -0.03 16.09
C ALA A 172 -1.83 0.48 17.40
N SER A 173 -0.63 0.01 17.70
CA SER A 173 0.19 0.50 18.80
C SER A 173 1.58 0.86 18.28
N TYR A 174 2.15 1.92 18.84
CA TYR A 174 3.44 2.45 18.46
C TYR A 174 4.24 2.78 19.71
N ILE A 175 5.43 2.17 19.81
CA ILE A 175 6.38 2.42 20.88
C ILE A 175 7.67 2.95 20.26
N GLU A 176 8.02 4.20 20.57
CA GLU A 176 9.25 4.84 20.11
C GLU A 176 10.24 4.95 21.27
N ASN A 177 11.48 4.54 21.02
CA ASN A 177 12.64 4.70 21.91
C ASN A 177 13.60 5.71 21.29
N ARG A 178 13.84 6.84 21.97
CA ARG A 178 14.83 7.83 21.55
C ARG A 178 16.05 7.79 22.46
N GLY A 179 17.23 7.60 21.88
CA GLY A 179 18.50 7.71 22.59
C GLY A 179 18.82 9.17 22.92
N GLY A 180 18.44 9.67 24.09
CA GLY A 180 18.86 11.03 24.47
C GLY A 180 18.31 11.67 25.75
N GLY A 181 17.25 11.14 26.38
CA GLY A 181 16.63 11.87 27.49
C GLY A 181 15.92 10.98 28.52
N THR A 182 16.55 10.87 29.70
CA THR A 182 15.99 10.43 30.99
C THR A 182 15.57 8.97 31.17
N SER A 183 16.39 8.26 31.99
CA SER A 183 16.24 6.89 32.52
C SER A 183 16.26 5.73 31.53
N PRO A 184 17.25 4.81 31.62
CA PRO A 184 17.18 3.51 30.97
C PRO A 184 15.88 2.79 31.37
N GLY A 185 15.02 2.46 30.39
CA GLY A 185 13.86 1.59 30.58
C GLY A 185 12.46 2.23 30.45
N HIS A 186 12.32 3.48 30.00
CA HIS A 186 11.02 4.05 29.63
C HIS A 186 10.98 4.40 28.14
N PRO A 187 9.97 3.95 27.37
CA PRO A 187 9.80 4.39 25.99
C PRO A 187 9.56 5.90 25.96
N ALA A 188 10.09 6.56 24.94
CA ALA A 188 9.92 7.99 24.73
C ALA A 188 8.49 8.32 24.30
N THR A 189 7.76 7.36 23.73
CA THR A 189 6.35 7.52 23.32
C THR A 189 5.68 6.15 23.28
N ASP A 190 4.48 6.03 23.85
CA ASP A 190 3.55 4.90 23.68
C ASP A 190 2.19 5.45 23.23
N LYS A 191 1.75 5.02 22.06
CA LYS A 191 0.52 5.47 21.41
C LYS A 191 -0.34 4.30 20.98
N VAL A 192 -1.64 4.45 21.15
CA VAL A 192 -2.66 3.51 20.65
C VAL A 192 -3.60 4.27 19.73
N ASP A 193 -3.69 3.84 18.48
CA ASP A 193 -4.65 4.32 17.50
C ASP A 193 -5.76 3.29 17.31
N GLN A 194 -7.01 3.74 17.43
CA GLN A 194 -8.19 2.94 17.10
C GLN A 194 -9.00 3.63 16.02
N ARG A 195 -9.27 2.93 14.91
CA ARG A 195 -9.89 3.51 13.72
C ARG A 195 -10.95 2.60 13.11
N LEU A 196 -12.08 3.20 12.74
CA LEU A 196 -13.13 2.58 11.93
C LEU A 196 -13.09 3.17 10.52
N ASP A 197 -13.02 2.29 9.52
CA ASP A 197 -13.05 2.63 8.11
C ASP A 197 -14.35 2.21 7.46
N LEU A 198 -15.00 3.14 6.75
CA LEU A 198 -16.06 2.86 5.80
C LEU A 198 -15.52 3.07 4.39
N ALA A 199 -15.53 2.02 3.58
CA ALA A 199 -14.91 2.01 2.26
C ALA A 199 -15.93 1.72 1.15
N LEU A 200 -15.83 2.45 0.05
CA LEU A 200 -16.45 2.11 -1.22
C LEU A 200 -15.34 1.78 -2.21
N TYR A 201 -15.31 0.54 -2.68
CA TYR A 201 -14.43 0.10 -3.75
C TYR A 201 -15.22 0.09 -5.06
N PHE A 202 -14.57 0.52 -6.13
CA PHE A 202 -15.17 0.51 -7.44
C PHE A 202 -14.19 -0.01 -8.47
N ASN A 203 -14.71 -0.73 -9.44
CA ASN A 203 -14.02 -0.95 -10.70
C ASN A 203 -15.00 -0.74 -11.85
N PHE A 204 -14.59 0.05 -12.84
CA PHE A 204 -15.38 0.26 -14.03
C PHE A 204 -14.53 0.15 -15.30
N TYR A 205 -15.16 -0.31 -16.36
CA TYR A 205 -14.53 -0.51 -17.66
C TYR A 205 -15.28 0.33 -18.68
N ASP A 206 -14.55 1.15 -19.43
CA ASP A 206 -15.12 1.98 -20.49
C ASP A 206 -14.31 1.86 -21.80
N LYS A 207 -14.80 2.52 -22.83
CA LYS A 207 -14.21 2.52 -24.18
C LYS A 207 -13.93 3.93 -24.70
N LEU A 208 -13.81 4.92 -23.83
CA LEU A 208 -13.71 6.32 -24.27
C LEU A 208 -12.53 6.54 -25.24
N PHE A 209 -11.38 5.90 -25.00
CA PHE A 209 -10.22 5.91 -25.91
C PHE A 209 -9.73 4.49 -26.27
N ASN A 210 -10.66 3.58 -26.58
CA ASN A 210 -10.51 2.15 -26.92
C ASN A 210 -10.96 1.21 -25.80
N GLN A 211 -10.04 0.91 -24.88
CA GLN A 211 -10.29 0.00 -23.77
C GLN A 211 -9.58 0.55 -22.56
N SER A 212 -10.36 0.81 -21.53
CA SER A 212 -9.85 1.26 -20.26
C SER A 212 -10.41 0.41 -19.14
N GLY A 213 -9.69 0.41 -18.03
CA GLY A 213 -10.24 0.02 -16.76
C GLY A 213 -9.76 0.94 -15.69
N THR A 214 -10.70 1.27 -14.83
CA THR A 214 -10.46 2.05 -13.65
C THR A 214 -10.75 1.18 -12.44
N THR A 215 -9.87 1.26 -11.45
CA THR A 215 -10.10 0.73 -10.11
C THR A 215 -9.90 1.86 -9.11
N GLY A 216 -10.57 1.79 -7.97
CA GLY A 216 -10.36 2.78 -6.93
C GLY A 216 -11.08 2.44 -5.66
N LYS A 217 -10.82 3.28 -4.65
CA LYS A 217 -11.51 3.26 -3.38
C LYS A 217 -11.67 4.67 -2.83
N LEU A 218 -12.77 4.88 -2.14
CA LEU A 218 -12.99 6.01 -1.25
C LEU A 218 -13.16 5.46 0.15
N VAL A 219 -12.43 5.99 1.12
CA VAL A 219 -12.46 5.55 2.52
C VAL A 219 -12.72 6.77 3.39
N PHE A 220 -13.76 6.70 4.21
CA PHE A 220 -13.95 7.61 5.34
C PHE A 220 -13.46 6.89 6.60
N SER A 221 -12.62 7.57 7.36
CA SER A 221 -12.05 7.07 8.60
C SER A 221 -12.47 7.96 9.75
N HIS A 222 -12.89 7.35 10.85
CA HIS A 222 -13.06 7.99 12.14
C HIS A 222 -12.32 7.18 13.19
N GLY A 223 -11.52 7.83 14.01
CA GLY A 223 -10.69 7.15 15.00
C GLY A 223 -10.36 8.02 16.19
N ASP A 224 -9.59 7.47 17.11
CA ASP A 224 -9.09 8.12 18.30
C ASP A 224 -7.65 7.67 18.56
N VAL A 225 -6.77 8.61 18.86
CA VAL A 225 -5.37 8.35 19.24
C VAL A 225 -5.20 8.67 20.71
N ASP A 226 -4.92 7.63 21.49
CA ASP A 226 -4.54 7.75 22.89
C ASP A 226 -3.00 7.76 23.00
N ALA A 227 -2.46 8.83 23.58
CA ALA A 227 -1.04 9.02 23.83
C ALA A 227 -0.77 8.90 25.33
N ALA A 228 -0.96 7.70 25.88
CA ALA A 228 -1.12 7.52 27.32
C ALA A 228 0.17 7.71 28.14
N HIS A 229 1.38 7.54 27.60
CA HIS A 229 2.61 7.50 28.42
C HIS A 229 3.80 8.24 27.79
N ILE A 230 3.98 9.51 28.13
CA ILE A 230 5.11 10.32 27.68
C ILE A 230 5.67 11.16 28.84
N VAL A 231 6.99 11.13 29.06
CA VAL A 231 7.72 12.03 29.97
C VAL A 231 8.02 13.39 29.30
N ASP A 232 7.94 13.46 27.97
CA ASP A 232 8.26 14.63 27.15
C ASP A 232 7.36 14.68 25.90
N ASP A 233 6.06 14.92 26.08
CA ASP A 233 5.14 15.12 24.97
C ASP A 233 5.34 16.51 24.38
N ILE A 234 6.12 16.60 23.31
CA ILE A 234 6.12 17.77 22.44
C ILE A 234 4.93 17.66 21.47
N GLY A 235 3.71 17.76 22.02
CA GLY A 235 2.54 18.42 21.41
C GLY A 235 1.94 17.86 20.11
N GLY A 236 2.00 16.56 19.84
CA GLY A 236 1.31 15.96 18.69
C GLY A 236 -0.23 15.93 18.86
N PRO A 237 -1.04 15.98 17.79
CA PRO A 237 -2.49 15.83 17.89
C PRO A 237 -2.89 14.49 18.53
N SER A 238 -3.77 14.52 19.53
CA SER A 238 -4.34 13.34 20.20
C SER A 238 -5.85 13.45 20.34
N GLY A 239 -6.51 12.33 20.62
CA GLY A 239 -7.96 12.19 20.67
C GLY A 239 -8.59 11.93 19.30
N SER A 240 -9.87 12.28 19.17
CA SER A 240 -10.67 11.87 18.02
C SER A 240 -10.27 12.59 16.73
N PHE A 241 -10.17 11.85 15.64
CA PHE A 241 -9.87 12.39 14.32
C PHE A 241 -10.80 11.85 13.25
N SER A 242 -10.85 12.55 12.11
CA SER A 242 -11.53 12.04 10.93
C SER A 242 -10.83 12.45 9.65
N LYS A 243 -10.83 11.56 8.66
CA LYS A 243 -10.23 11.81 7.36
C LYS A 243 -10.93 11.08 6.23
N ILE A 244 -10.70 11.54 5.02
CA ILE A 244 -11.15 10.91 3.79
C ILE A 244 -9.92 10.56 2.96
N VAL A 245 -9.82 9.31 2.51
CA VAL A 245 -8.77 8.83 1.62
C VAL A 245 -9.40 8.39 0.30
N ALA A 246 -8.89 8.93 -0.81
CA ALA A 246 -9.32 8.56 -2.16
C ALA A 246 -8.14 7.97 -2.93
N GLN A 247 -8.38 6.85 -3.61
CA GLN A 247 -7.41 6.22 -4.51
C GLN A 247 -8.08 5.84 -5.82
N PHE A 248 -7.40 6.11 -6.92
CA PHE A 248 -7.89 5.84 -8.27
C PHE A 248 -6.71 5.38 -9.13
N ASN A 249 -6.90 4.31 -9.89
CA ASN A 249 -5.95 3.83 -10.88
C ASN A 249 -6.70 3.58 -12.19
N ARG A 250 -6.31 4.27 -13.25
CA ARG A 250 -6.80 4.05 -14.61
C ARG A 250 -5.67 3.53 -15.49
N LEU A 251 -5.95 2.46 -16.21
CA LEU A 251 -5.17 2.01 -17.34
C LEU A 251 -5.99 2.28 -18.60
N GLU A 252 -5.44 3.11 -19.48
CA GLU A 252 -6.00 3.43 -20.79
C GLU A 252 -5.11 2.84 -21.88
N LYS A 253 -5.70 2.05 -22.79
CA LYS A 253 -5.00 1.57 -23.97
C LYS A 253 -5.13 2.60 -25.10
N ILE A 254 -4.11 3.44 -25.28
CA ILE A 254 -4.10 4.51 -26.28
C ILE A 254 -3.96 3.94 -27.70
N THR A 255 -3.06 2.97 -27.88
CA THR A 255 -2.87 2.24 -29.15
C THR A 255 -2.66 0.75 -28.87
N GLU A 256 -2.38 -0.06 -29.90
CA GLU A 256 -2.00 -1.46 -29.69
C GLU A 256 -0.70 -1.64 -28.91
N GLN A 257 0.20 -0.66 -28.97
CA GLN A 257 1.53 -0.69 -28.36
C GLN A 257 1.65 0.27 -27.17
N ASP A 258 0.76 1.25 -27.05
CA ASP A 258 0.84 2.32 -26.05
C ASP A 258 -0.23 2.20 -24.98
N ASN A 259 0.20 2.21 -23.72
CA ASN A 259 -0.64 2.21 -22.54
C ASN A 259 -0.36 3.46 -21.71
N LEU A 260 -1.41 4.15 -21.28
CA LEU A 260 -1.33 5.25 -20.33
C LEU A 260 -1.87 4.79 -18.98
N TYR A 261 -1.02 4.87 -17.97
CA TYR A 261 -1.39 4.67 -16.58
C TYR A 261 -1.57 6.03 -15.90
N ILE A 262 -2.70 6.19 -15.21
CA ILE A 262 -2.99 7.35 -14.37
C ILE A 262 -3.28 6.82 -12.97
N ARG A 263 -2.52 7.28 -11.97
CA ARG A 263 -2.74 6.90 -10.58
C ARG A 263 -2.94 8.15 -9.76
N PHE A 264 -3.89 8.14 -8.85
CA PHE A 264 -4.18 9.23 -7.93
C PHE A 264 -4.35 8.64 -6.54
N LYS A 265 -3.76 9.30 -5.54
CA LYS A 265 -3.97 9.01 -4.13
C LYS A 265 -4.05 10.34 -3.40
N GLY A 266 -5.10 10.53 -2.62
CA GLY A 266 -5.30 11.73 -1.82
C GLY A 266 -5.84 11.41 -0.44
N GLN A 267 -5.54 12.29 0.49
CA GLN A 267 -6.06 12.33 1.85
C GLN A 267 -6.51 13.75 2.16
N TYR A 268 -7.68 13.87 2.77
CA TYR A 268 -8.20 15.11 3.30
C TYR A 268 -8.57 14.90 4.76
N ALA A 269 -7.86 15.58 5.65
CA ALA A 269 -8.13 15.53 7.08
C ALA A 269 -9.21 16.55 7.45
N LEU A 270 -10.14 16.13 8.30
CA LEU A 270 -11.19 16.98 8.86
C LEU A 270 -10.76 17.60 10.20
N THR A 271 -9.72 17.04 10.80
CA THR A 271 -9.09 17.44 12.07
C THR A 271 -7.57 17.37 11.90
N ALA A 272 -6.81 17.90 12.84
CA ALA A 272 -5.39 17.59 12.94
C ALA A 272 -5.20 16.08 13.17
N LEU A 273 -4.14 15.51 12.61
CA LEU A 273 -3.81 14.08 12.63
C LEU A 273 -2.50 13.82 13.37
N ASP A 274 -2.42 12.68 14.06
CA ASP A 274 -1.14 12.16 14.53
C ASP A 274 -0.26 11.72 13.35
N ALA A 275 1.06 11.75 13.53
CA ALA A 275 2.05 11.39 12.51
C ALA A 275 1.82 10.01 11.88
N ALA A 276 1.28 9.04 12.63
CA ALA A 276 0.95 7.71 12.10
C ALA A 276 -0.19 7.75 11.05
N GLU A 277 -1.05 8.78 11.11
CA GLU A 277 -2.24 8.93 10.28
C GLU A 277 -2.07 9.97 9.16
N GLU A 278 -0.96 10.70 9.13
CA GLU A 278 -0.63 11.72 8.13
C GLU A 278 -0.41 11.15 6.72
N PHE A 279 -0.57 12.02 5.74
CA PHE A 279 -0.30 11.72 4.34
C PHE A 279 1.19 11.88 4.03
N SER A 280 1.81 10.79 3.60
CA SER A 280 3.18 10.77 3.06
C SER A 280 3.21 11.10 1.56
N LEU A 281 4.01 12.10 1.18
CA LEU A 281 4.22 12.50 -0.22
C LEU A 281 5.33 11.73 -0.94
N GLY A 282 6.38 11.34 -0.21
CA GLY A 282 7.55 10.66 -0.74
C GLY A 282 7.33 9.16 -0.94
N GLY A 283 8.07 8.55 -1.86
CA GLY A 283 8.11 7.11 -2.00
C GLY A 283 7.71 6.54 -3.35
N LEU A 284 8.03 5.27 -3.53
CA LEU A 284 7.82 4.54 -4.79
C LEU A 284 6.37 4.57 -5.29
N TYR A 285 5.40 4.55 -4.36
CA TYR A 285 3.97 4.57 -4.69
C TYR A 285 3.36 5.97 -4.63
N ASN A 286 4.17 7.00 -4.39
CA ASN A 286 3.78 8.40 -4.36
C ASN A 286 4.61 9.18 -5.40
N VAL A 287 5.42 10.17 -4.99
CA VAL A 287 6.35 10.85 -5.88
C VAL A 287 7.66 10.06 -5.94
N ARG A 288 7.85 9.30 -7.04
CA ARG A 288 8.86 8.22 -7.17
C ARG A 288 10.32 8.64 -7.04
N VAL A 289 10.62 9.93 -7.22
CA VAL A 289 11.99 10.46 -7.14
C VAL A 289 12.41 10.74 -5.69
N TYR A 290 11.47 10.72 -4.74
CA TYR A 290 11.75 10.90 -3.32
C TYR A 290 11.70 9.55 -2.57
N PRO A 291 12.59 9.33 -1.60
CA PRO A 291 12.53 8.15 -0.74
C PRO A 291 11.19 8.10 0.02
N ASN A 292 10.78 6.90 0.44
CA ASN A 292 9.57 6.74 1.27
C ASN A 292 9.71 7.54 2.57
N SER A 293 8.63 8.22 2.99
CA SER A 293 8.60 9.05 4.21
C SER A 293 9.30 8.40 5.39
N GLU A 294 10.24 9.13 5.96
CA GLU A 294 10.91 8.81 7.21
C GLU A 294 9.98 9.21 8.36
N GLY A 295 9.15 8.30 8.87
CA GLY A 295 8.58 8.30 10.24
C GLY A 295 7.89 9.56 10.82
N GLY A 296 7.55 10.58 10.03
CA GLY A 296 7.07 11.89 10.53
C GLY A 296 8.13 12.98 10.30
N GLY A 297 7.75 14.04 9.59
CA GLY A 297 8.68 15.09 9.18
C GLY A 297 8.05 16.09 8.21
N PRO A 298 8.83 17.04 7.64
CA PRO A 298 8.33 18.11 6.76
C PRO A 298 7.67 17.63 5.45
N ASP A 299 7.79 16.33 5.14
CA ASP A 299 7.24 15.69 3.94
C ASP A 299 5.92 14.94 4.18
N ASN A 300 5.45 14.93 5.44
CA ASN A 300 4.11 14.49 5.81
C ASN A 300 3.22 15.69 6.11
N ALA A 301 1.91 15.52 5.95
CA ALA A 301 0.94 16.48 6.46
C ALA A 301 -0.44 15.84 6.62
N ASP A 302 -1.34 16.52 7.31
CA ASP A 302 -2.72 16.06 7.53
C ASP A 302 -3.44 15.76 6.21
N SER A 303 -3.31 16.66 5.24
CA SER A 303 -3.94 16.58 3.93
C SER A 303 -2.93 16.61 2.80
N GLY A 304 -3.22 15.90 1.72
CA GLY A 304 -2.38 15.92 0.54
C GLY A 304 -2.91 15.06 -0.59
N PHE A 305 -2.28 15.20 -1.75
CA PHE A 305 -2.52 14.29 -2.85
C PHE A 305 -1.29 14.12 -3.72
N VAL A 306 -1.26 13.01 -4.44
CA VAL A 306 -0.33 12.72 -5.51
C VAL A 306 -1.08 12.20 -6.72
N ILE A 307 -0.61 12.58 -7.90
CA ILE A 307 -1.06 12.07 -9.19
C ILE A 307 0.16 11.67 -10.03
N ASN A 308 0.10 10.47 -10.60
CA ASN A 308 1.13 9.91 -11.43
C ASN A 308 0.57 9.64 -12.82
N PHE A 309 1.31 10.04 -13.84
CA PHE A 309 1.08 9.69 -15.23
C PHE A 309 2.27 8.87 -15.71
N GLU A 310 1.99 7.77 -16.42
CA GLU A 310 3.04 6.94 -17.02
C GLU A 310 2.57 6.43 -18.38
N LEU A 311 3.27 6.85 -19.43
CA LEU A 311 3.08 6.36 -20.78
C LEU A 311 4.08 5.23 -21.04
N GLU A 312 3.58 4.03 -21.28
CA GLU A 312 4.34 2.87 -21.68
C GLU A 312 4.15 2.58 -23.16
N ARG A 313 5.24 2.29 -23.86
CA ARG A 313 5.26 1.74 -25.22
C ARG A 313 5.91 0.36 -25.24
N MET A 314 5.21 -0.63 -25.78
CA MET A 314 5.79 -1.93 -26.14
C MET A 314 6.61 -1.79 -27.43
N LEU A 315 7.94 -1.86 -27.31
CA LEU A 315 8.85 -1.82 -28.47
C LEU A 315 8.89 -3.18 -29.18
N ASN A 316 8.78 -4.26 -28.42
CA ASN A 316 8.51 -5.62 -28.89
C ASN A 316 7.92 -6.45 -27.74
N LYS A 317 7.77 -7.76 -27.92
CA LYS A 317 7.17 -8.67 -26.92
C LYS A 317 7.90 -8.71 -25.57
N ASN A 318 9.18 -8.34 -25.54
CA ASN A 318 10.08 -8.45 -24.38
C ASN A 318 10.68 -7.08 -23.95
N LEU A 319 10.40 -6.01 -24.70
CA LEU A 319 11.03 -4.72 -24.47
C LEU A 319 9.98 -3.63 -24.40
N LYS A 320 10.03 -2.85 -23.32
CA LYS A 320 9.11 -1.75 -23.09
C LYS A 320 9.89 -0.48 -22.75
N ALA A 321 9.47 0.63 -23.31
CA ALA A 321 9.94 1.95 -22.92
C ALA A 321 8.82 2.65 -22.16
N PHE A 322 9.17 3.50 -21.18
CA PHE A 322 8.17 4.29 -20.49
C PHE A 322 8.69 5.70 -20.18
N ALA A 323 7.76 6.64 -20.10
CA ALA A 323 7.99 8.00 -19.63
C ALA A 323 6.96 8.31 -18.55
N PHE A 324 7.35 9.05 -17.53
CA PHE A 324 6.45 9.36 -16.43
C PHE A 324 6.53 10.79 -15.94
N TYR A 325 5.44 11.22 -15.31
CA TYR A 325 5.28 12.51 -14.68
C TYR A 325 4.49 12.36 -13.38
N ASP A 326 5.08 12.77 -12.28
CA ASP A 326 4.50 12.68 -10.95
C ASP A 326 4.34 14.09 -10.37
N PHE A 327 3.20 14.36 -9.75
CA PHE A 327 2.93 15.63 -9.10
C PHE A 327 2.19 15.40 -7.79
N GLY A 328 2.58 16.10 -6.73
CA GLY A 328 1.91 16.02 -5.45
C GLY A 328 1.97 17.32 -4.67
N LYS A 329 1.04 17.48 -3.73
CA LYS A 329 0.97 18.59 -2.81
C LYS A 329 0.48 18.10 -1.45
N ILE A 330 1.09 18.64 -0.39
CA ILE A 330 0.64 18.47 0.99
C ILE A 330 0.23 19.81 1.60
N GLN A 331 -0.58 19.74 2.64
CA GLN A 331 -1.06 20.84 3.44
C GLN A 331 -1.25 20.36 4.88
N ILE A 332 -0.59 21.06 5.80
CA ILE A 332 -0.79 20.91 7.25
C ILE A 332 -2.09 21.64 7.62
N TYR A 333 -2.83 21.07 8.56
CA TYR A 333 -4.08 21.62 9.09
C TYR A 333 -3.87 22.99 9.73
#